data_AF-A0A8U8BEZ1-F1
#
_entry.id   AF-A0A8U8BEZ1-F1
#
_cell.length_a   1.000
_cell.length_b   1.000
_cell.length_c   1.000
_cell.angle_alpha   90.00
_cell.angle_beta   90.00
_cell.angle_gamma   90.00
#
_symmetry.space_group_name_H-M   'P 1'
#
loop_
_entity.id
_entity.type
_entity.pdbx_description
1 polymer ?
#
loop_
_entity_poly.entity_id
_entity_poly.type
_entity_poly.pdbx_seq_one_letter_code
_entity_poly.pdbx_strand_id
1 'polypeptide(L)'
;MVCKPIFCGIFISPFPSPFPDMLYLPFQYKKYDEDVKNIRQRIFGIVNYINTVYKAINTHVALVGLEVWTDGDKFPLSRDAGFTLEAFSKWRQSDLLKRKRNDNAQLITGLDFEGTTIGLAFMKSICSDSFSAGIIQDHNRNEVAVAATMAHEMGHNLGMSHDTQACSCNDDICIMTDTFSSCSLQSFESFMLADMPRCLSNIPELGSIVAPASCGNGFLERGEECDCGTPEECTNECCDPETCKLSSGAACAHGDCCENCQFKKSGSVCRPGKDECDLAEMCTGRSPSCPQDRFRVNGHPCRFGEGYCYMGTCPTRDSQCKDAFGPEGEASCYNVNERGTYFGYCRKEQGTYLPCKRKDRMCGKLFCSGGREMPRDGSLLSFRTCKGSFPRSGEDDPGMILDGTKCGNGMVCSRGECVQAEEVFRSTNCSAKCSGHAVCDHELQCQCEEGWAPPNCDSSSALTSKCHTLERVLSCLQGIPEHFSFSISHLSVTLQFFRV
;
A
#
# COMPACT_ATOMS: atom_id res chain seq x y z
N MET A 1 15.47 -1.14 -0.11
CA MET A 1 14.35 -0.18 0.04
C MET A 1 14.04 -0.07 1.51
N VAL A 2 13.72 1.13 2.02
CA VAL A 2 13.26 1.28 3.42
C VAL A 2 11.75 1.00 3.41
N CYS A 3 11.35 -0.20 3.83
CA CYS A 3 9.95 -0.48 4.09
C CYS A 3 9.57 0.21 5.42
N LYS A 4 8.45 0.91 5.43
CA LYS A 4 7.93 1.61 6.61
C LYS A 4 6.91 0.70 7.33
N PRO A 5 6.60 0.95 8.61
CA PRO A 5 5.84 0.01 9.45
C PRO A 5 4.46 -0.35 8.87
N ILE A 6 4.11 -1.64 8.95
CA ILE A 6 2.77 -2.18 8.68
C ILE A 6 1.88 -1.90 9.89
N PHE A 7 0.75 -1.25 9.65
CA PHE A 7 -0.29 -1.00 10.65
C PHE A 7 -1.18 -2.26 10.76
N CYS A 8 -0.75 -3.23 11.57
CA CYS A 8 -1.51 -4.45 11.78
C CYS A 8 -2.51 -4.30 12.95
N GLY A 9 -3.77 -4.67 12.71
CA GLY A 9 -4.73 -4.91 13.79
C GLY A 9 -4.87 -6.41 14.04
N ILE A 10 -4.74 -6.86 15.28
CA ILE A 10 -4.90 -8.28 15.62
C ILE A 10 -6.24 -8.48 16.33
N PHE A 11 -7.01 -9.48 15.89
CA PHE A 11 -8.38 -9.75 16.32
C PHE A 11 -8.48 -11.18 16.82
N ILE A 12 -9.23 -11.42 17.90
CA ILE A 12 -9.28 -12.75 18.55
C ILE A 12 -10.72 -13.23 18.69
N SER A 13 -10.99 -14.40 18.10
CA SER A 13 -12.31 -15.05 18.06
C SER A 13 -12.40 -16.18 19.09
N PRO A 14 -13.16 -16.03 20.20
CA PRO A 14 -13.01 -16.93 21.33
C PRO A 14 -13.70 -18.30 21.23
N PHE A 15 -14.56 -18.56 20.22
CA PHE A 15 -15.36 -19.79 20.12
C PHE A 15 -15.48 -20.35 18.69
N PRO A 16 -15.91 -21.61 18.54
CA PRO A 16 -16.43 -22.13 17.28
C PRO A 16 -17.93 -22.51 17.33
N SER A 17 -18.58 -22.25 16.19
CA SER A 17 -19.90 -22.61 15.63
C SER A 17 -20.90 -23.58 16.31
N PRO A 18 -22.21 -23.49 15.95
CA PRO A 18 -23.31 -24.06 16.72
C PRO A 18 -23.77 -25.46 16.27
N PHE A 19 -23.43 -26.49 17.03
CA PHE A 19 -24.18 -27.74 17.04
C PHE A 19 -24.41 -28.21 18.48
N PRO A 20 -25.67 -28.38 18.94
CA PRO A 20 -25.94 -29.06 20.19
C PRO A 20 -25.62 -30.56 20.04
N ASP A 21 -25.52 -31.26 21.18
CA ASP A 21 -25.36 -32.72 21.28
C ASP A 21 -23.96 -33.32 21.08
N MET A 22 -22.91 -32.66 21.60
CA MET A 22 -21.89 -33.39 22.36
C MET A 22 -21.26 -32.55 23.47
N LEU A 23 -21.21 -33.11 24.67
CA LEU A 23 -20.79 -32.44 25.89
C LEU A 23 -19.25 -32.39 26.02
N TYR A 24 -18.58 -31.33 25.54
CA TYR A 24 -17.25 -30.88 26.04
C TYR A 24 -16.99 -29.38 25.73
N LEU A 25 -16.10 -28.75 26.50
CA LEU A 25 -16.08 -27.30 26.82
C LEU A 25 -15.16 -26.43 25.92
N PRO A 26 -15.34 -25.09 25.89
CA PRO A 26 -14.78 -24.19 24.86
C PRO A 26 -13.30 -23.81 25.01
N PHE A 27 -12.66 -23.35 23.93
CA PHE A 27 -11.21 -23.57 23.70
C PHE A 27 -10.27 -22.35 23.54
N GLN A 28 -10.72 -21.08 23.52
CA GLN A 28 -9.77 -19.94 23.52
C GLN A 28 -9.92 -18.98 24.70
N TYR A 29 -11.13 -18.48 25.00
CA TYR A 29 -11.34 -17.63 26.19
C TYR A 29 -11.06 -18.39 27.51
N LYS A 30 -11.48 -19.66 27.60
CA LYS A 30 -11.18 -20.55 28.74
C LYS A 30 -9.77 -21.15 28.75
N LYS A 31 -9.03 -21.12 27.63
CA LYS A 31 -7.68 -21.68 27.53
C LYS A 31 -6.63 -20.85 28.29
N TYR A 32 -6.96 -19.59 28.57
CA TYR A 32 -6.15 -18.62 29.31
C TYR A 32 -6.92 -17.98 30.49
N ASP A 33 -7.74 -18.79 31.16
CA ASP A 33 -8.45 -18.46 32.41
C ASP A 33 -9.38 -17.24 32.34
N GLU A 34 -9.97 -16.95 31.17
CA GLU A 34 -10.91 -15.84 30.92
C GLU A 34 -10.30 -14.43 31.15
N ASP A 35 -8.96 -14.33 31.33
CA ASP A 35 -8.27 -13.05 31.57
C ASP A 35 -7.78 -12.37 30.28
N VAL A 36 -8.43 -11.26 29.93
CA VAL A 36 -8.06 -10.36 28.83
C VAL A 36 -6.63 -9.82 28.97
N LYS A 37 -6.05 -9.75 30.18
CA LYS A 37 -4.65 -9.35 30.40
C LYS A 37 -3.66 -10.41 29.92
N ASN A 38 -3.90 -11.68 30.22
CA ASN A 38 -3.06 -12.80 29.78
C ASN A 38 -3.08 -12.89 28.25
N ILE A 39 -4.27 -12.76 27.65
CA ILE A 39 -4.44 -12.69 26.19
C ILE A 39 -3.65 -11.51 25.62
N ARG A 40 -3.74 -10.31 26.21
CA ARG A 40 -2.95 -9.13 25.79
C ARG A 40 -1.43 -9.37 25.83
N GLN A 41 -0.91 -9.90 26.94
CA GLN A 41 0.52 -10.19 27.08
C GLN A 41 1.02 -11.19 26.03
N ARG A 42 0.23 -12.24 25.77
CA ARG A 42 0.52 -13.20 24.70
C ARG A 42 0.63 -12.55 23.32
N ILE A 43 -0.28 -11.62 23.00
CA ILE A 43 -0.27 -10.90 21.72
C ILE A 43 0.93 -9.97 21.60
N PHE A 44 1.35 -9.32 22.68
CA PHE A 44 2.57 -8.52 22.68
C PHE A 44 3.81 -9.38 22.42
N GLY A 45 3.88 -10.58 23.02
CA GLY A 45 4.92 -11.57 22.71
C GLY A 45 4.91 -12.01 21.24
N ILE A 46 3.73 -12.25 20.67
CA ILE A 46 3.56 -12.58 19.23
C ILE A 46 4.10 -11.45 18.34
N VAL A 47 3.65 -10.21 18.56
CA VAL A 47 4.07 -9.05 17.75
C VAL A 47 5.57 -8.79 17.88
N ASN A 48 6.13 -8.94 19.09
CA ASN A 48 7.56 -8.80 19.31
C ASN A 48 8.40 -9.82 18.52
N TYR A 49 7.98 -11.09 18.49
CA TYR A 49 8.64 -12.11 17.66
C TYR A 49 8.54 -11.78 16.16
N ILE A 50 7.35 -11.39 15.68
CA ILE A 50 7.16 -10.98 14.28
C ILE A 50 8.09 -9.81 13.93
N ASN A 51 8.28 -8.84 14.83
CA ASN A 51 9.20 -7.72 14.62
C ASN A 51 10.67 -8.16 14.53
N THR A 52 11.14 -9.03 15.43
CA THR A 52 12.49 -9.63 15.34
C THR A 52 12.72 -10.30 13.98
N VAL A 53 11.70 -11.00 13.49
CA VAL A 53 11.73 -11.73 12.22
C VAL A 53 11.67 -10.78 11.01
N TYR A 54 10.85 -9.73 11.08
CA TYR A 54 10.62 -8.76 9.99
C TYR A 54 11.74 -7.71 9.87
N LYS A 55 12.64 -7.59 10.86
CA LYS A 55 13.91 -6.86 10.72
C LYS A 55 14.68 -7.27 9.44
N ALA A 56 14.65 -8.55 9.06
CA ALA A 56 15.34 -9.07 7.88
C ALA A 56 14.86 -8.46 6.53
N ILE A 57 13.63 -7.96 6.47
CA ILE A 57 13.06 -7.24 5.32
C ILE A 57 12.93 -5.73 5.58
N ASN A 58 13.65 -5.20 6.59
CA ASN A 58 13.55 -3.82 7.09
C ASN A 58 12.07 -3.40 7.26
N THR A 59 11.25 -4.24 7.88
CA THR A 59 9.83 -3.97 8.09
C THR A 59 9.50 -4.13 9.58
N HIS A 60 8.61 -3.29 10.08
CA HIS A 60 8.11 -3.36 11.45
C HIS A 60 6.59 -3.53 11.42
N VAL A 61 6.03 -4.22 12.40
CA VAL A 61 4.60 -4.50 12.57
C VAL A 61 4.11 -3.79 13.83
N ALA A 62 3.43 -2.67 13.63
CA ALA A 62 2.87 -1.86 14.71
C ALA A 62 1.45 -2.33 15.05
N LEU A 63 1.24 -2.76 16.30
CA LEU A 63 -0.08 -3.17 16.79
C LEU A 63 -0.95 -1.93 17.09
N VAL A 64 -1.72 -1.49 16.10
CA VAL A 64 -2.55 -0.28 16.21
C VAL A 64 -3.99 -0.52 16.71
N GLY A 65 -4.37 -1.79 16.87
CA GLY A 65 -5.68 -2.20 17.38
C GLY A 65 -5.69 -3.66 17.83
N LEU A 66 -6.38 -3.92 18.93
CA LEU A 66 -6.61 -5.26 19.47
C LEU A 66 -8.06 -5.37 19.98
N GLU A 67 -8.85 -6.25 19.36
CA GLU A 67 -10.24 -6.53 19.72
C GLU A 67 -10.37 -8.00 20.12
N VAL A 68 -10.99 -8.26 21.27
CA VAL A 68 -11.24 -9.61 21.81
C VAL A 68 -12.75 -9.77 21.96
N TRP A 69 -13.36 -10.71 21.24
CA TRP A 69 -14.82 -10.80 21.12
C TRP A 69 -15.50 -11.51 22.31
N THR A 70 -15.36 -10.94 23.51
CA THR A 70 -15.90 -11.49 24.77
C THR A 70 -17.42 -11.72 24.78
N ASP A 71 -18.15 -11.10 23.86
CA ASP A 71 -19.61 -11.15 23.69
C ASP A 71 -20.06 -12.10 22.54
N GLY A 72 -19.13 -12.82 21.90
CA GLY A 72 -19.40 -13.80 20.84
C GLY A 72 -18.88 -13.38 19.47
N ASP A 73 -18.66 -14.37 18.60
CA ASP A 73 -18.03 -14.18 17.28
C ASP A 73 -18.87 -13.29 16.35
N LYS A 74 -18.22 -12.43 15.56
CA LYS A 74 -18.91 -11.42 14.71
C LYS A 74 -19.42 -11.96 13.38
N PHE A 75 -19.05 -13.19 13.05
CA PHE A 75 -19.52 -13.95 11.88
C PHE A 75 -19.36 -15.45 12.17
N PRO A 76 -20.05 -16.34 11.42
CA PRO A 76 -19.89 -17.78 11.60
C PRO A 76 -18.47 -18.24 11.28
N LEU A 77 -17.86 -19.01 12.19
CA LEU A 77 -16.59 -19.70 11.93
C LEU A 77 -16.83 -21.12 11.41
N SER A 78 -15.93 -21.60 10.55
CA SER A 78 -15.92 -22.96 10.01
C SER A 78 -14.53 -23.58 10.10
N ARG A 79 -14.45 -24.92 10.20
CA ARG A 79 -13.18 -25.65 10.10
C ARG A 79 -12.59 -25.60 8.69
N ASP A 80 -13.40 -25.24 7.70
CA ASP A 80 -12.93 -24.73 6.42
C ASP A 80 -12.27 -23.36 6.62
N ALA A 81 -10.94 -23.35 6.52
CA ALA A 81 -10.12 -22.14 6.63
C ALA A 81 -10.42 -21.13 5.51
N GLY A 82 -10.76 -21.56 4.30
CA GLY A 82 -11.11 -20.68 3.18
C GLY A 82 -12.41 -19.92 3.46
N PHE A 83 -13.44 -20.63 3.92
CA PHE A 83 -14.69 -20.00 4.37
C PHE A 83 -14.45 -18.98 5.48
N THR A 84 -13.66 -19.34 6.50
CA THR A 84 -13.39 -18.46 7.64
C THR A 84 -12.58 -17.22 7.24
N LEU A 85 -11.61 -17.35 6.34
CA LEU A 85 -10.84 -16.21 5.80
C LEU A 85 -11.73 -15.27 5.00
N GLU A 86 -12.59 -15.78 4.12
CA GLU A 86 -13.56 -14.96 3.39
C GLU A 86 -14.52 -14.21 4.32
N ALA A 87 -15.06 -14.89 5.34
CA ALA A 87 -15.98 -14.30 6.31
C ALA A 87 -15.30 -13.19 7.13
N PHE A 88 -14.07 -13.43 7.59
CA PHE A 88 -13.27 -12.44 8.31
C PHE A 88 -12.96 -11.21 7.45
N SER A 89 -12.57 -11.41 6.19
CA SER A 89 -12.24 -10.30 5.29
C SER A 89 -13.48 -9.45 4.95
N LYS A 90 -14.64 -10.08 4.75
CA LYS A 90 -15.93 -9.38 4.59
C LYS A 90 -16.32 -8.59 5.84
N TRP A 91 -16.10 -9.12 7.04
CA TRP A 91 -16.30 -8.38 8.29
C TRP A 91 -15.33 -7.21 8.44
N ARG A 92 -14.04 -7.41 8.13
CA ARG A 92 -13.01 -6.35 8.15
C ARG A 92 -13.42 -5.16 7.28
N GLN A 93 -13.84 -5.43 6.05
CA GLN A 93 -14.27 -4.41 5.09
C GLN A 93 -15.56 -3.71 5.53
N SER A 94 -16.57 -4.49 5.96
CA SER A 94 -17.92 -3.97 6.22
C SER A 94 -18.11 -3.34 7.59
N ASP A 95 -17.24 -3.59 8.56
CA ASP A 95 -17.36 -3.10 9.94
C ASP A 95 -16.05 -2.48 10.45
N LEU A 96 -14.97 -3.27 10.61
CA LEU A 96 -13.73 -2.81 11.25
C LEU A 96 -13.14 -1.56 10.59
N LEU A 97 -12.95 -1.56 9.26
CA LEU A 97 -12.32 -0.44 8.55
C LEU A 97 -13.13 0.87 8.60
N LYS A 98 -14.43 0.80 8.89
CA LYS A 98 -15.27 1.98 9.14
C LYS A 98 -15.04 2.59 10.53
N ARG A 99 -14.58 1.76 11.49
CA ARG A 99 -14.36 2.14 12.89
C ARG A 99 -12.89 2.49 13.18
N LYS A 100 -11.95 1.77 12.56
CA LYS A 100 -10.50 1.87 12.81
C LYS A 100 -9.73 1.47 11.56
N ARG A 101 -9.09 2.44 10.90
CA ARG A 101 -8.17 2.19 9.78
C ARG A 101 -6.95 1.38 10.25
N ASN A 102 -6.54 0.45 9.40
CA ASN A 102 -5.41 -0.47 9.53
C ASN A 102 -5.01 -0.94 8.12
N ASP A 103 -3.75 -1.30 7.92
CA ASP A 103 -3.25 -1.79 6.63
C ASP A 103 -3.64 -3.24 6.42
N ASN A 104 -3.66 -4.00 7.51
CA ASN A 104 -3.84 -5.44 7.57
C ASN A 104 -4.56 -5.85 8.85
N ALA A 105 -5.31 -6.94 8.82
CA ALA A 105 -5.82 -7.56 10.03
C ALA A 105 -5.58 -9.07 10.08
N GLN A 106 -5.27 -9.60 11.26
CA GLN A 106 -5.05 -11.02 11.48
C GLN A 106 -6.04 -11.54 12.53
N LEU A 107 -6.77 -12.61 12.20
CA LEU A 107 -7.68 -13.29 13.12
C LEU A 107 -6.96 -14.45 13.80
N ILE A 108 -6.79 -14.43 15.12
CA ILE A 108 -6.38 -15.61 15.88
C ILE A 108 -7.62 -16.30 16.42
N THR A 109 -7.76 -17.60 16.16
CA THR A 109 -8.88 -18.43 16.65
C THR A 109 -8.38 -19.68 17.36
N GLY A 110 -9.15 -20.15 18.34
CA GLY A 110 -8.99 -21.47 18.97
C GLY A 110 -9.65 -22.61 18.19
N LEU A 111 -10.24 -22.33 17.03
CA LEU A 111 -10.83 -23.33 16.14
C LEU A 111 -9.74 -24.16 15.46
N ASP A 112 -9.91 -25.48 15.51
CA ASP A 112 -9.08 -26.45 14.80
C ASP A 112 -9.56 -26.61 13.35
N PHE A 113 -8.77 -26.14 12.38
CA PHE A 113 -9.10 -26.23 10.96
C PHE A 113 -8.93 -27.66 10.42
N GLU A 114 -9.49 -27.93 9.24
CA GLU A 114 -9.39 -29.25 8.61
C GLU A 114 -8.04 -29.49 7.92
N GLY A 115 -7.52 -30.72 8.06
CA GLY A 115 -6.30 -31.17 7.40
C GLY A 115 -5.03 -30.76 8.16
N THR A 116 -4.09 -30.12 7.46
CA THR A 116 -2.80 -29.65 8.00
C THR A 116 -2.71 -28.13 8.07
N THR A 117 -3.83 -27.43 7.84
CA THR A 117 -3.88 -25.96 7.80
C THR A 117 -3.89 -25.39 9.21
N ILE A 118 -2.87 -24.60 9.55
CA ILE A 118 -2.80 -23.86 10.83
C ILE A 118 -2.89 -22.33 10.66
N GLY A 119 -2.90 -21.86 9.41
CA GLY A 119 -3.10 -20.47 9.01
C GLY A 119 -3.53 -20.38 7.55
N LEU A 120 -4.12 -19.26 7.16
CA LEU A 120 -4.42 -18.95 5.76
C LEU A 120 -4.56 -17.44 5.53
N ALA A 121 -3.93 -16.92 4.47
CA ALA A 121 -4.02 -15.52 4.06
C ALA A 121 -4.08 -15.33 2.54
N PHE A 122 -4.60 -14.18 2.11
CA PHE A 122 -4.56 -13.78 0.71
C PHE A 122 -3.15 -13.35 0.30
N MET A 123 -2.73 -13.72 -0.90
CA MET A 123 -1.42 -13.33 -1.43
C MET A 123 -1.44 -11.93 -2.07
N LYS A 124 -0.35 -11.16 -1.93
CA LYS A 124 -0.14 -9.85 -2.59
C LYS A 124 -1.26 -8.84 -2.32
N SER A 125 -1.80 -8.89 -1.12
CA SER A 125 -3.06 -8.25 -0.76
C SER A 125 -2.94 -7.13 0.27
N ILE A 126 -1.73 -6.83 0.76
CA ILE A 126 -1.48 -5.74 1.70
C ILE A 126 -2.08 -4.41 1.16
N CYS A 127 -2.59 -3.56 2.07
CA CYS A 127 -3.38 -2.35 1.74
C CYS A 127 -4.76 -2.57 1.09
N SER A 128 -5.15 -3.79 0.68
CA SER A 128 -6.50 -4.02 0.16
C SER A 128 -7.54 -3.94 1.29
N ASP A 129 -8.56 -3.08 1.14
CA ASP A 129 -9.70 -3.04 2.05
C ASP A 129 -10.44 -4.41 2.12
N SER A 130 -10.45 -5.16 1.01
CA SER A 130 -11.18 -6.44 0.86
C SER A 130 -10.35 -7.69 1.12
N PHE A 131 -9.02 -7.63 0.99
CA PHE A 131 -8.15 -8.82 0.98
C PHE A 131 -6.91 -8.72 1.88
N SER A 132 -6.63 -7.58 2.53
CA SER A 132 -5.50 -7.47 3.48
C SER A 132 -5.85 -8.11 4.83
N ALA A 133 -5.94 -9.44 4.81
CA ALA A 133 -6.35 -10.25 5.94
C ALA A 133 -5.67 -11.63 5.92
N GLY A 134 -5.56 -12.22 7.11
CA GLY A 134 -5.22 -13.62 7.33
C GLY A 134 -5.88 -14.18 8.60
N ILE A 135 -5.88 -15.51 8.74
CA ILE A 135 -6.39 -16.24 9.89
C ILE A 135 -5.31 -17.20 10.42
N ILE A 136 -5.24 -17.36 11.74
CA ILE A 136 -4.23 -18.15 12.44
C ILE A 136 -4.93 -19.01 13.51
N GLN A 137 -4.60 -20.31 13.53
CA GLN A 137 -4.96 -21.22 14.61
C GLN A 137 -3.99 -21.06 15.79
N ASP A 138 -4.51 -20.87 17.00
CA ASP A 138 -3.74 -20.85 18.25
C ASP A 138 -3.36 -22.29 18.67
N HIS A 139 -2.59 -22.93 17.81
CA HIS A 139 -2.27 -24.36 17.80
C HIS A 139 -1.26 -24.79 18.88
N ASN A 140 -0.55 -23.84 19.51
CA ASN A 140 0.47 -24.11 20.52
C ASN A 140 0.26 -23.25 21.77
N ARG A 141 0.77 -23.67 22.94
CA ARG A 141 0.85 -22.80 24.13
C ARG A 141 2.04 -21.84 24.05
N ASN A 142 3.12 -22.21 23.36
CA ASN A 142 4.20 -21.28 23.06
C ASN A 142 3.73 -20.24 22.03
N GLU A 143 3.78 -18.96 22.39
CA GLU A 143 3.48 -17.82 21.50
C GLU A 143 4.38 -17.76 20.27
N VAL A 144 5.65 -18.18 20.37
CA VAL A 144 6.61 -18.13 19.27
C VAL A 144 6.13 -18.95 18.07
N ALA A 145 5.57 -20.14 18.31
CA ALA A 145 5.05 -20.99 17.23
C ALA A 145 3.82 -20.35 16.53
N VAL A 146 2.94 -19.70 17.28
CA VAL A 146 1.78 -18.98 16.73
C VAL A 146 2.22 -17.70 16.02
N ALA A 147 3.29 -17.06 16.50
CA ALA A 147 3.90 -15.90 15.88
C ALA A 147 4.61 -16.23 14.56
N ALA A 148 5.28 -17.40 14.46
CA ALA A 148 5.82 -17.91 13.20
C ALA A 148 4.71 -18.13 12.15
N THR A 149 3.56 -18.72 12.55
CA THR A 149 2.40 -18.81 11.65
C THR A 149 1.87 -17.43 11.25
N MET A 150 1.75 -16.47 12.17
CA MET A 150 1.32 -15.12 11.80
C MET A 150 2.33 -14.40 10.88
N ALA A 151 3.63 -14.59 11.10
CA ALA A 151 4.71 -14.07 10.26
C ALA A 151 4.63 -14.66 8.83
N HIS A 152 4.30 -15.94 8.69
CA HIS A 152 4.04 -16.64 7.44
C HIS A 152 2.83 -16.03 6.69
N GLU A 153 1.68 -15.92 7.35
CA GLU A 153 0.45 -15.40 6.76
C GLU A 153 0.57 -13.92 6.34
N MET A 154 1.24 -13.10 7.17
CA MET A 154 1.58 -11.73 6.79
C MET A 154 2.58 -11.68 5.62
N GLY A 155 3.48 -12.67 5.51
CA GLY A 155 4.40 -12.85 4.37
C GLY A 155 3.63 -13.07 3.06
N HIS A 156 2.58 -13.88 3.07
CA HIS A 156 1.66 -14.00 1.94
C HIS A 156 0.99 -12.66 1.59
N ASN A 157 0.46 -11.91 2.57
CA ASN A 157 -0.11 -10.59 2.29
C ASN A 157 0.92 -9.63 1.64
N LEU A 158 2.20 -9.73 2.03
CA LEU A 158 3.35 -9.03 1.44
C LEU A 158 3.90 -9.67 0.14
N GLY A 159 3.20 -10.66 -0.42
CA GLY A 159 3.47 -11.23 -1.73
C GLY A 159 4.50 -12.35 -1.77
N MET A 160 4.98 -12.83 -0.63
CA MET A 160 5.88 -13.97 -0.54
C MET A 160 5.14 -15.27 -0.85
N SER A 161 5.80 -16.17 -1.56
CA SER A 161 5.30 -17.50 -1.92
C SER A 161 6.00 -18.57 -1.09
N HIS A 162 5.42 -19.78 -0.99
CA HIS A 162 6.10 -20.89 -0.34
C HIS A 162 7.45 -21.22 -0.99
N ASP A 163 8.37 -21.68 -0.16
CA ASP A 163 9.69 -22.11 -0.61
C ASP A 163 9.65 -23.38 -1.44
N THR A 164 10.60 -23.48 -2.36
CA THR A 164 10.88 -24.67 -3.16
C THR A 164 12.20 -25.29 -2.71
N GLN A 165 12.52 -26.51 -3.19
CA GLN A 165 13.79 -27.19 -2.88
C GLN A 165 15.05 -26.42 -3.33
N ALA A 166 14.91 -25.37 -4.16
CA ALA A 166 16.02 -24.51 -4.57
C ALA A 166 16.24 -23.29 -3.64
N CYS A 167 15.36 -23.08 -2.66
CA CYS A 167 15.40 -21.97 -1.73
C CYS A 167 16.24 -22.32 -0.49
N SER A 168 16.96 -21.33 0.04
CA SER A 168 17.82 -21.49 1.21
C SER A 168 17.60 -20.35 2.21
N CYS A 169 17.72 -20.70 3.49
CA CYS A 169 17.90 -19.79 4.63
C CYS A 169 19.07 -20.29 5.50
N ASN A 170 19.39 -19.58 6.58
CA ASN A 170 20.52 -19.92 7.45
C ASN A 170 20.19 -21.02 8.47
N ASP A 171 18.91 -21.26 8.74
CA ASP A 171 18.40 -22.29 9.63
C ASP A 171 17.87 -23.49 8.84
N ASP A 172 17.58 -24.61 9.51
CA ASP A 172 17.01 -25.80 8.87
C ASP A 172 15.57 -25.58 8.33
N ILE A 173 14.92 -24.44 8.65
CA ILE A 173 13.49 -24.16 8.44
C ILE A 173 13.27 -22.64 8.16
N CYS A 174 12.49 -22.22 7.13
CA CYS A 174 12.54 -20.86 6.51
C CYS A 174 11.19 -20.03 6.35
N ILE A 175 10.76 -19.05 7.20
CA ILE A 175 9.39 -18.49 7.63
C ILE A 175 8.15 -18.92 6.86
N MET A 176 8.26 -18.97 5.55
CA MET A 176 7.43 -19.89 4.77
C MET A 176 7.52 -21.35 5.32
N THR A 177 8.46 -21.60 6.25
CA THR A 177 8.41 -22.42 7.49
C THR A 177 9.01 -21.75 8.81
N ASP A 178 10.28 -21.23 8.96
CA ASP A 178 10.76 -20.42 10.16
C ASP A 178 11.79 -19.19 10.05
N THR A 179 12.84 -19.06 9.19
CA THR A 179 13.53 -17.75 8.79
C THR A 179 13.46 -17.30 7.29
N PHE A 180 13.42 -16.01 6.91
CA PHE A 180 13.10 -15.62 5.51
C PHE A 180 14.16 -16.12 4.49
N SER A 181 13.71 -16.90 3.50
CA SER A 181 14.57 -17.45 2.45
C SER A 181 14.93 -16.43 1.37
N SER A 182 15.96 -16.75 0.58
CA SER A 182 16.30 -16.00 -0.65
C SER A 182 15.12 -15.87 -1.65
N CYS A 183 14.26 -16.89 -1.77
CA CYS A 183 13.07 -16.88 -2.61
C CYS A 183 11.95 -15.98 -2.06
N SER A 184 11.80 -15.96 -0.73
CA SER A 184 10.84 -15.10 -0.02
C SER A 184 11.21 -13.63 -0.23
N LEU A 185 12.48 -13.29 -0.05
CA LEU A 185 13.02 -11.95 -0.29
C LEU A 185 12.81 -11.49 -1.74
N GLN A 186 13.14 -12.34 -2.73
CA GLN A 186 12.93 -12.01 -4.15
C GLN A 186 11.44 -11.78 -4.49
N SER A 187 10.54 -12.58 -3.91
CA SER A 187 9.10 -12.46 -4.10
C SER A 187 8.57 -11.14 -3.53
N PHE A 188 9.04 -10.77 -2.33
CA PHE A 188 8.74 -9.51 -1.67
C PHE A 188 9.25 -8.29 -2.45
N GLU A 189 10.53 -8.27 -2.82
CA GLU A 189 11.11 -7.17 -3.63
C GLU A 189 10.35 -6.98 -4.95
N SER A 190 10.00 -8.08 -5.63
CA SER A 190 9.24 -8.05 -6.87
C SER A 190 7.84 -7.44 -6.69
N PHE A 191 7.18 -7.72 -5.57
CA PHE A 191 5.87 -7.14 -5.25
C PHE A 191 5.97 -5.65 -4.87
N MET A 192 6.92 -5.30 -4.00
CA MET A 192 7.15 -3.92 -3.57
C MET A 192 7.56 -3.00 -4.74
N LEU A 193 8.33 -3.50 -5.71
CA LEU A 193 8.68 -2.77 -6.94
C LEU A 193 7.52 -2.63 -7.92
N ALA A 194 6.69 -3.67 -8.08
CA ALA A 194 5.61 -3.67 -9.06
C ALA A 194 4.43 -2.80 -8.64
N ASP A 195 4.01 -2.92 -7.37
CA ASP A 195 2.72 -2.40 -6.92
C ASP A 195 2.86 -1.29 -5.83
N MET A 196 4.05 -1.10 -5.24
CA MET A 196 4.40 -0.14 -4.17
C MET A 196 3.23 0.25 -3.25
N PRO A 197 2.86 -0.63 -2.28
CA PRO A 197 1.62 -0.50 -1.53
C PRO A 197 1.59 0.78 -0.66
N ARG A 198 0.75 1.74 -1.04
CA ARG A 198 0.75 3.10 -0.47
C ARG A 198 0.50 3.19 1.03
N CYS A 199 -0.22 2.24 1.62
CA CYS A 199 -0.46 2.23 3.07
C CYS A 199 0.79 1.90 3.90
N LEU A 200 1.85 1.37 3.28
CA LEU A 200 3.12 1.06 3.94
C LEU A 200 4.12 2.23 3.86
N SER A 201 3.63 3.48 3.81
CA SER A 201 4.46 4.68 3.62
C SER A 201 4.42 5.67 4.79
N ASN A 202 3.37 5.61 5.61
CA ASN A 202 3.20 6.38 6.82
C ASN A 202 3.85 5.67 8.04
N ILE A 203 4.05 6.43 9.12
CA ILE A 203 4.52 5.92 10.42
C ILE A 203 3.34 6.11 11.40
N PRO A 204 3.01 5.13 12.25
CA PRO A 204 1.90 5.26 13.19
C PRO A 204 2.17 6.37 14.20
N GLU A 205 1.11 7.10 14.56
CA GLU A 205 1.18 8.03 15.67
C GLU A 205 1.47 7.25 16.97
N LEU A 206 2.40 7.73 17.79
CA LEU A 206 2.84 7.06 19.02
C LEU A 206 1.67 6.77 20.00
N GLY A 207 0.61 7.57 19.95
CA GLY A 207 -0.60 7.37 20.75
C GLY A 207 -1.54 6.26 20.24
N SER A 208 -1.28 5.70 19.06
CA SER A 208 -2.10 4.66 18.42
C SER A 208 -1.59 3.23 18.65
N ILE A 209 -0.33 3.07 19.08
CA ILE A 209 0.31 1.79 19.40
C ILE A 209 -0.27 1.27 20.72
N VAL A 210 -0.71 0.00 20.72
CA VAL A 210 -1.33 -0.67 21.87
C VAL A 210 -0.32 -1.49 22.68
N ALA A 211 0.83 -1.83 22.09
CA ALA A 211 1.92 -2.53 22.75
C ALA A 211 2.62 -1.66 23.82
N PRO A 212 3.21 -2.25 24.87
CA PRO A 212 4.11 -1.55 25.78
C PRO A 212 5.44 -1.23 25.09
N ALA A 213 5.97 -0.03 25.31
CA ALA A 213 7.27 0.41 24.78
C ALA A 213 8.42 -0.52 25.23
N SER A 214 9.34 -0.82 24.32
CA SER A 214 10.44 -1.76 24.56
C SER A 214 11.74 -1.33 23.87
N CYS A 215 12.38 -0.30 24.43
CA CYS A 215 13.71 0.18 24.07
C CYS A 215 14.71 -0.91 23.62
N GLY A 216 15.34 -0.66 22.47
CA GLY A 216 16.28 -1.54 21.78
C GLY A 216 15.64 -2.40 20.70
N ASN A 217 14.35 -2.21 20.39
CA ASN A 217 13.63 -2.98 19.38
C ASN A 217 13.73 -2.37 17.95
N GLY A 218 14.30 -1.16 17.83
CA GLY A 218 14.47 -0.43 16.58
C GLY A 218 13.25 0.39 16.14
N PHE A 219 12.29 0.62 17.04
CA PHE A 219 11.04 1.31 16.74
C PHE A 219 10.69 2.31 17.84
N LEU A 220 10.45 3.56 17.45
CA LEU A 220 10.13 4.61 18.41
C LEU A 220 8.75 4.40 19.02
N GLU A 221 8.68 4.13 20.31
CA GLU A 221 7.44 3.91 21.06
C GLU A 221 7.15 5.01 22.09
N ARG A 222 6.01 4.89 22.78
CA ARG A 222 5.53 5.92 23.71
C ARG A 222 6.36 5.94 25.00
N GLY A 223 7.24 6.93 25.10
CA GLY A 223 8.08 7.17 26.29
C GLY A 223 9.56 7.28 25.94
N GLU A 224 9.92 6.91 24.71
CA GLU A 224 11.24 6.99 24.13
C GLU A 224 11.38 8.29 23.31
N GLU A 225 12.61 8.77 23.15
CA GLU A 225 12.93 9.90 22.27
C GLU A 225 13.58 9.42 20.96
N CYS A 226 14.16 8.22 20.98
CA CYS A 226 14.80 7.54 19.87
C CYS A 226 14.91 6.04 20.17
N ASP A 227 14.90 5.17 19.16
CA ASP A 227 15.33 3.77 19.29
C ASP A 227 16.12 3.38 18.03
N CYS A 228 17.34 2.90 18.20
CA CYS A 228 18.27 2.52 17.13
C CYS A 228 18.63 1.01 17.13
N GLY A 229 17.89 0.18 17.85
CA GLY A 229 18.22 -1.24 18.08
C GLY A 229 19.08 -1.44 19.33
N THR A 230 19.62 -2.65 19.50
CA THR A 230 20.44 -2.99 20.68
C THR A 230 21.78 -2.25 20.66
N PRO A 231 22.52 -2.18 21.80
CA PRO A 231 23.84 -1.55 21.83
C PRO A 231 24.87 -2.12 20.83
N GLU A 232 24.70 -3.37 20.39
CA GLU A 232 25.53 -4.03 19.37
C GLU A 232 25.10 -3.68 17.93
N GLU A 233 23.81 -3.38 17.70
CA GLU A 233 23.25 -3.03 16.40
C GLU A 233 23.31 -1.51 16.12
N CYS A 234 23.22 -0.69 17.17
CA CYS A 234 23.06 0.75 17.04
C CYS A 234 24.32 1.45 16.50
N THR A 235 24.18 2.07 15.32
CA THR A 235 25.20 2.90 14.68
C THR A 235 24.87 4.41 14.73
N ASN A 236 23.81 4.77 15.45
CA ASN A 236 23.25 6.12 15.45
C ASN A 236 23.76 6.95 16.64
N GLU A 237 24.81 7.74 16.43
CA GLU A 237 25.42 8.61 17.46
C GLU A 237 24.43 9.59 18.11
N CYS A 238 23.28 9.86 17.47
CA CYS A 238 22.23 10.74 17.99
C CYS A 238 21.34 10.09 19.07
N CYS A 239 21.47 8.78 19.29
CA CYS A 239 20.63 8.00 20.20
C CYS A 239 21.48 7.17 21.18
N ASP A 240 21.08 7.14 22.44
CA ASP A 240 21.62 6.22 23.43
C ASP A 240 20.83 4.89 23.41
N PRO A 241 21.41 3.77 22.95
CA PRO A 241 20.72 2.48 22.85
C PRO A 241 20.43 1.81 24.19
N GLU A 242 21.04 2.24 25.31
CA GLU A 242 20.71 1.71 26.63
C GLU A 242 19.49 2.41 27.26
N THR A 243 19.21 3.66 26.86
CA THR A 243 18.17 4.48 27.49
C THR A 243 17.07 4.99 26.55
N CYS A 244 17.23 4.83 25.24
CA CYS A 244 16.33 5.31 24.19
C CYS A 244 16.04 6.82 24.29
N LYS A 245 17.10 7.58 24.59
CA LYS A 245 17.11 9.03 24.71
C LYS A 245 18.06 9.68 23.72
N LEU A 246 17.76 10.92 23.36
CA LEU A 246 18.61 11.69 22.48
C LEU A 246 19.96 11.98 23.14
N SER A 247 21.04 11.75 22.39
CA SER A 247 22.40 12.12 22.78
C SER A 247 22.52 13.62 23.05
N SER A 248 23.45 14.02 23.92
CA SER A 248 23.65 15.43 24.28
C SER A 248 23.87 16.31 23.05
N GLY A 249 22.96 17.26 22.82
CA GLY A 249 22.99 18.18 21.68
C GLY A 249 22.21 17.71 20.44
N ALA A 250 21.68 16.48 20.41
CA ALA A 250 20.79 16.03 19.36
C ALA A 250 19.38 16.64 19.52
N ALA A 251 18.81 17.11 18.41
CA ALA A 251 17.39 17.50 18.32
C ALA A 251 16.53 16.38 17.70
N CYS A 252 17.17 15.41 17.04
CA CYS A 252 16.56 14.22 16.49
C CYS A 252 17.60 13.10 16.33
N ALA A 253 17.11 11.86 16.18
CA ALA A 253 17.93 10.71 15.79
C ALA A 253 17.40 10.00 14.54
N HIS A 254 16.10 10.08 14.26
CA HIS A 254 15.42 9.26 13.23
C HIS A 254 14.56 10.13 12.31
N GLY A 255 14.09 9.54 11.21
CA GLY A 255 13.13 10.15 10.28
C GLY A 255 13.76 10.92 9.12
N ASP A 256 13.02 11.01 8.00
CA ASP A 256 13.50 11.56 6.72
C ASP A 256 13.89 13.05 6.79
N CYS A 257 13.47 13.76 7.85
CA CYS A 257 13.80 15.15 8.14
C CYS A 257 14.84 15.35 9.25
N CYS A 258 15.54 14.28 9.67
CA CYS A 258 16.73 14.39 10.50
C CYS A 258 18.02 14.34 9.66
N GLU A 259 19.02 15.15 10.00
CA GLU A 259 20.34 15.20 9.37
C GLU A 259 21.38 15.66 10.39
N ASN A 260 22.46 14.89 10.60
CA ASN A 260 23.50 15.19 11.59
C ASN A 260 22.95 15.52 12.99
N CYS A 261 22.00 14.70 13.47
CA CYS A 261 21.26 14.88 14.72
C CYS A 261 20.41 16.17 14.84
N GLN A 262 20.20 16.91 13.75
CA GLN A 262 19.42 18.15 13.70
C GLN A 262 18.27 18.07 12.70
N PHE A 263 17.22 18.87 12.89
CA PHE A 263 16.15 18.97 11.90
C PHE A 263 16.67 19.59 10.59
N LYS A 264 16.39 18.93 9.46
CA LYS A 264 16.58 19.49 8.12
C LYS A 264 15.81 20.81 8.00
N LYS A 265 16.36 21.76 7.23
CA LYS A 265 15.80 23.11 7.06
C LYS A 265 14.38 23.06 6.49
N SER A 266 13.57 24.07 6.82
CA SER A 266 12.23 24.20 6.23
C SER A 266 12.31 24.27 4.70
N GLY A 267 11.50 23.48 4.01
CA GLY A 267 11.50 23.38 2.54
C GLY A 267 12.53 22.40 1.96
N SER A 268 13.31 21.67 2.76
CA SER A 268 14.10 20.52 2.28
C SER A 268 13.18 19.36 1.89
N VAL A 269 13.28 18.86 0.67
CA VAL A 269 12.47 17.71 0.19
C VAL A 269 12.81 16.45 1.00
N CYS A 270 11.78 15.77 1.52
CA CYS A 270 11.90 14.49 2.22
C CYS A 270 11.19 13.34 1.50
N ARG A 271 10.14 13.62 0.71
CA ARG A 271 9.60 12.70 -0.29
C ARG A 271 9.48 13.43 -1.64
N PRO A 272 10.16 12.98 -2.71
CA PRO A 272 9.96 13.53 -4.04
C PRO A 272 8.61 13.07 -4.60
N GLY A 273 7.92 13.92 -5.36
CA GLY A 273 6.69 13.53 -6.04
C GLY A 273 6.96 12.46 -7.11
N LYS A 274 6.17 11.38 -7.10
CA LYS A 274 6.32 10.24 -8.03
C LYS A 274 6.01 10.60 -9.48
N ASP A 275 4.95 11.36 -9.70
CA ASP A 275 4.45 11.76 -11.01
C ASP A 275 3.67 13.09 -10.92
N GLU A 276 3.13 13.56 -12.04
CA GLU A 276 2.43 14.85 -12.13
C GLU A 276 1.20 14.97 -11.21
N CYS A 277 0.61 13.85 -10.75
CA CYS A 277 -0.52 13.84 -9.83
C CYS A 277 -0.12 13.73 -8.36
N ASP A 278 1.16 13.57 -8.07
CA ASP A 278 1.73 13.51 -6.73
C ASP A 278 2.36 14.87 -6.36
N LEU A 279 2.46 15.20 -5.07
CA LEU A 279 3.23 16.37 -4.62
C LEU A 279 4.53 15.91 -3.95
N ALA A 280 5.51 16.81 -3.86
CA ALA A 280 6.67 16.57 -3.01
C ALA A 280 6.35 17.05 -1.58
N GLU A 281 6.78 16.29 -0.58
CA GLU A 281 6.75 16.73 0.82
C GLU A 281 8.10 17.32 1.23
N MET A 282 8.01 18.42 1.97
CA MET A 282 9.17 19.12 2.50
C MET A 282 9.16 19.16 4.03
N CYS A 283 10.34 19.04 4.60
CA CYS A 283 10.58 19.22 6.03
C CYS A 283 10.08 20.58 6.51
N THR A 284 9.55 20.62 7.72
CA THR A 284 9.01 21.85 8.35
C THR A 284 10.07 22.66 9.09
N GLY A 285 11.30 22.15 9.21
CA GLY A 285 12.35 22.72 10.08
C GLY A 285 12.12 22.51 11.57
N ARG A 286 11.10 21.74 11.98
CA ARG A 286 10.68 21.56 13.39
C ARG A 286 10.28 20.12 13.76
N SER A 287 10.42 19.19 12.82
CA SER A 287 9.99 17.80 12.94
C SER A 287 11.07 16.88 12.38
N PRO A 288 11.35 15.73 13.02
CA PRO A 288 12.22 14.69 12.47
C PRO A 288 11.54 13.90 11.33
N SER A 289 10.21 13.81 11.36
CA SER A 289 9.41 13.11 10.36
C SER A 289 9.08 14.01 9.18
N CYS A 290 9.08 13.43 7.98
CA CYS A 290 8.42 14.01 6.81
C CYS A 290 6.92 14.20 7.08
N PRO A 291 6.26 15.24 6.55
CA PRO A 291 4.80 15.33 6.54
C PRO A 291 4.13 14.10 5.90
N GLN A 292 2.82 13.96 6.11
CA GLN A 292 2.02 12.92 5.46
C GLN A 292 2.02 13.11 3.94
N ASP A 293 2.06 11.99 3.20
CA ASP A 293 1.97 11.94 1.74
C ASP A 293 0.71 12.66 1.27
N ARG A 294 0.89 13.69 0.44
CA ARG A 294 -0.19 14.43 -0.18
C ARG A 294 -0.01 14.42 -1.69
N PHE A 295 -1.09 14.10 -2.37
CA PHE A 295 -1.18 14.18 -3.82
C PHE A 295 -2.03 15.38 -4.27
N ARG A 296 -1.90 15.75 -5.55
CA ARG A 296 -2.64 16.87 -6.14
C ARG A 296 -4.14 16.68 -5.99
N VAL A 297 -4.85 17.81 -5.89
CA VAL A 297 -6.31 17.84 -5.86
C VAL A 297 -6.92 17.01 -7.00
N ASN A 298 -7.93 16.21 -6.67
CA ASN A 298 -8.69 15.44 -7.65
C ASN A 298 -9.26 16.38 -8.74
N GLY A 299 -9.17 15.97 -10.00
CA GLY A 299 -9.56 16.79 -11.14
C GLY A 299 -8.46 17.68 -11.74
N HIS A 300 -7.25 17.72 -11.15
CA HIS A 300 -6.12 18.37 -11.81
C HIS A 300 -5.81 17.69 -13.15
N PRO A 301 -5.69 18.40 -14.29
CA PRO A 301 -5.38 17.78 -15.58
C PRO A 301 -4.01 17.08 -15.56
N CYS A 302 -3.91 15.90 -16.18
CA CYS A 302 -2.67 15.12 -16.26
C CYS A 302 -2.48 14.52 -17.66
N ARG A 303 -1.26 14.07 -17.97
CA ARG A 303 -0.81 13.58 -19.28
C ARG A 303 -1.16 14.55 -20.40
N PHE A 304 -0.76 15.82 -20.23
CA PHE A 304 -1.07 16.92 -21.16
C PHE A 304 -2.58 17.14 -21.40
N GLY A 305 -3.43 16.72 -20.45
CA GLY A 305 -4.89 16.83 -20.53
C GLY A 305 -5.60 15.56 -21.00
N GLU A 306 -4.89 14.45 -21.26
CA GLU A 306 -5.49 13.14 -21.58
C GLU A 306 -6.17 12.46 -20.37
N GLY A 307 -5.84 12.88 -19.14
CA GLY A 307 -6.48 12.40 -17.92
C GLY A 307 -6.78 13.52 -16.92
N TYR A 308 -7.36 13.10 -15.80
CA TYR A 308 -7.50 13.92 -14.60
C TYR A 308 -6.92 13.14 -13.42
N CYS A 309 -6.19 13.83 -12.54
CA CYS A 309 -5.68 13.24 -11.32
C CYS A 309 -6.83 12.74 -10.45
N TYR A 310 -6.75 11.50 -10.02
CA TYR A 310 -7.71 10.90 -9.10
C TYR A 310 -6.98 9.99 -8.12
N MET A 311 -7.15 10.26 -6.83
CA MET A 311 -6.47 9.58 -5.72
C MET A 311 -4.95 9.47 -5.97
N GLY A 312 -4.33 10.56 -6.42
CA GLY A 312 -2.89 10.64 -6.67
C GLY A 312 -2.39 9.76 -7.81
N THR A 313 -3.24 9.43 -8.78
CA THR A 313 -2.85 8.74 -10.02
C THR A 313 -3.45 9.46 -11.22
N CYS A 314 -2.93 9.25 -12.43
CA CYS A 314 -3.55 9.69 -13.68
C CYS A 314 -4.22 8.51 -14.41
N PRO A 315 -5.43 8.07 -14.02
CA PRO A 315 -6.09 6.92 -14.63
C PRO A 315 -6.51 7.22 -16.08
N THR A 316 -5.93 6.50 -17.03
CA THR A 316 -6.45 6.40 -18.40
C THR A 316 -6.79 4.94 -18.73
N ARG A 317 -7.68 4.75 -19.71
CA ARG A 317 -8.02 3.41 -20.23
C ARG A 317 -6.77 2.71 -20.79
N ASP A 318 -5.88 3.46 -21.43
CA ASP A 318 -4.63 2.93 -21.98
C ASP A 318 -3.65 2.49 -20.89
N SER A 319 -3.52 3.20 -19.76
CA SER A 319 -2.72 2.67 -18.64
C SER A 319 -3.33 1.39 -18.08
N GLN A 320 -4.65 1.34 -17.86
CA GLN A 320 -5.29 0.10 -17.40
C GLN A 320 -5.10 -1.07 -18.39
N CYS A 321 -5.11 -0.81 -19.71
CA CYS A 321 -4.77 -1.80 -20.71
C CYS A 321 -3.31 -2.25 -20.65
N LYS A 322 -2.37 -1.34 -20.34
CA LYS A 322 -0.95 -1.66 -20.15
C LYS A 322 -0.70 -2.45 -18.87
N ASP A 323 -1.43 -2.15 -17.80
CA ASP A 323 -1.34 -2.89 -16.54
C ASP A 323 -1.91 -4.31 -16.69
N ALA A 324 -3.07 -4.44 -17.37
CA ALA A 324 -3.72 -5.72 -17.63
C ALA A 324 -2.96 -6.60 -18.65
N PHE A 325 -2.56 -6.05 -19.79
CA PHE A 325 -2.03 -6.83 -20.93
C PHE A 325 -0.55 -6.56 -21.24
N GLY A 326 0.12 -5.61 -20.58
CA GLY A 326 1.52 -5.24 -20.84
C GLY A 326 1.67 -4.05 -21.79
N PRO A 327 2.91 -3.57 -22.05
CA PRO A 327 3.16 -2.22 -22.61
C PRO A 327 2.49 -1.85 -23.93
N GLU A 328 2.16 -2.86 -24.77
CA GLU A 328 1.49 -2.71 -26.06
C GLU A 328 -0.06 -2.78 -25.96
N GLY A 329 -0.62 -2.76 -24.75
CA GLY A 329 -2.07 -2.73 -24.53
C GLY A 329 -2.67 -1.34 -24.79
N GLU A 330 -3.67 -1.26 -25.67
CA GLU A 330 -4.33 0.00 -26.08
C GLU A 330 -5.85 -0.06 -25.90
N ALA A 331 -6.46 1.05 -25.49
CA ALA A 331 -7.89 1.17 -25.19
C ALA A 331 -8.79 1.09 -26.45
N SER A 332 -9.70 0.12 -26.54
CA SER A 332 -10.55 -0.04 -27.73
C SER A 332 -11.93 -0.68 -27.47
N CYS A 333 -12.71 -0.93 -28.54
CA CYS A 333 -13.90 -1.81 -28.55
C CYS A 333 -15.13 -1.49 -27.65
N TYR A 334 -15.24 -0.30 -27.06
CA TYR A 334 -16.31 0.09 -26.11
C TYR A 334 -17.77 0.01 -26.57
N ASN A 335 -18.07 -0.15 -27.87
CA ASN A 335 -19.45 -0.36 -28.34
C ASN A 335 -20.11 -1.63 -27.76
N VAL A 336 -19.32 -2.59 -27.26
CA VAL A 336 -19.82 -3.83 -26.65
C VAL A 336 -20.50 -3.59 -25.29
N ASN A 337 -20.14 -2.51 -24.61
CA ASN A 337 -20.72 -2.12 -23.32
C ASN A 337 -22.20 -1.72 -23.39
N GLU A 338 -22.70 -1.36 -24.58
CA GLU A 338 -24.10 -1.02 -24.82
C GLU A 338 -25.02 -2.28 -24.84
N ARG A 339 -24.47 -3.50 -24.68
CA ARG A 339 -25.22 -4.77 -24.81
C ARG A 339 -25.84 -5.31 -23.51
N GLY A 340 -25.27 -5.03 -22.35
CA GLY A 340 -25.76 -5.56 -21.07
C GLY A 340 -25.56 -7.07 -20.91
N THR A 341 -24.44 -7.59 -21.40
CA THR A 341 -24.04 -9.00 -21.19
C THR A 341 -23.10 -9.12 -19.99
N TYR A 342 -22.86 -10.35 -19.50
CA TYR A 342 -21.93 -10.62 -18.38
C TYR A 342 -20.50 -10.09 -18.58
N PHE A 343 -20.14 -9.71 -19.81
CA PHE A 343 -18.81 -9.23 -20.19
C PHE A 343 -18.83 -7.81 -20.80
N GLY A 344 -19.99 -7.17 -20.93
CA GLY A 344 -20.15 -5.86 -21.57
C GLY A 344 -21.33 -5.10 -20.96
N TYR A 345 -21.05 -4.34 -19.91
CA TYR A 345 -22.03 -3.66 -19.06
C TYR A 345 -21.42 -2.42 -18.37
N CYS A 346 -22.25 -1.57 -17.75
CA CYS A 346 -21.81 -0.42 -16.94
C CYS A 346 -21.95 -0.63 -15.44
N ARG A 347 -23.00 -1.34 -15.01
CA ARG A 347 -23.25 -1.68 -13.60
C ARG A 347 -23.76 -3.11 -13.47
N LYS A 348 -23.54 -3.70 -12.31
CA LYS A 348 -24.12 -4.98 -11.91
C LYS A 348 -24.97 -4.72 -10.66
N GLU A 349 -26.27 -4.89 -10.76
CA GLU A 349 -27.22 -4.64 -9.68
C GLU A 349 -28.00 -5.92 -9.39
N GLN A 350 -27.90 -6.45 -8.16
CA GLN A 350 -28.56 -7.70 -7.74
C GLN A 350 -28.32 -8.88 -8.70
N GLY A 351 -27.09 -9.03 -9.19
CA GLY A 351 -26.70 -10.06 -10.17
C GLY A 351 -27.08 -9.76 -11.63
N THR A 352 -27.85 -8.70 -11.90
CA THR A 352 -28.24 -8.29 -13.25
C THR A 352 -27.21 -7.34 -13.86
N TYR A 353 -26.77 -7.63 -15.09
CA TYR A 353 -25.83 -6.79 -15.85
C TYR A 353 -26.58 -5.69 -16.60
N LEU A 354 -26.35 -4.44 -16.24
CA LEU A 354 -27.03 -3.28 -16.83
C LEU A 354 -26.25 -2.74 -18.05
N PRO A 355 -26.88 -2.64 -19.23
CA PRO A 355 -26.25 -2.07 -20.42
C PRO A 355 -25.88 -0.61 -20.20
N CYS A 356 -24.74 -0.19 -20.74
CA CYS A 356 -24.38 1.22 -20.79
C CYS A 356 -25.32 2.00 -21.71
N LYS A 357 -25.70 3.22 -21.31
CA LYS A 357 -26.20 4.22 -22.27
C LYS A 357 -25.05 4.61 -23.19
N ARG A 358 -25.35 5.09 -24.40
CA ARG A 358 -24.34 5.49 -25.39
C ARG A 358 -23.35 6.55 -24.88
N LYS A 359 -23.76 7.44 -23.95
CA LYS A 359 -22.87 8.41 -23.28
C LYS A 359 -21.91 7.77 -22.26
N ASP A 360 -22.30 6.64 -21.67
CA ASP A 360 -21.63 5.99 -20.54
C ASP A 360 -20.72 4.82 -20.97
N ARG A 361 -20.79 4.39 -22.23
CA ARG A 361 -20.05 3.23 -22.78
C ARG A 361 -18.53 3.24 -22.54
N MET A 362 -17.96 4.44 -22.35
CA MET A 362 -16.52 4.65 -22.07
C MET A 362 -16.15 4.50 -20.58
N CYS A 363 -17.11 4.09 -19.75
CA CYS A 363 -17.02 3.87 -18.29
C CYS A 363 -17.54 2.49 -17.85
N GLY A 364 -17.87 1.61 -18.79
CA GLY A 364 -18.26 0.22 -18.50
C GLY A 364 -17.04 -0.70 -18.38
N LYS A 365 -17.12 -1.88 -19.00
CA LYS A 365 -16.00 -2.82 -19.09
C LYS A 365 -14.84 -2.23 -19.88
N LEU A 366 -13.63 -2.49 -19.40
CA LEU A 366 -12.39 -2.21 -20.09
C LEU A 366 -12.19 -3.26 -21.19
N PHE A 367 -11.95 -2.79 -22.41
CA PHE A 367 -11.48 -3.61 -23.52
C PHE A 367 -10.21 -3.01 -24.11
N CYS A 368 -9.33 -3.89 -24.56
CA CYS A 368 -7.99 -3.58 -25.00
C CYS A 368 -7.66 -4.30 -26.32
N SER A 369 -6.74 -3.74 -27.08
CA SER A 369 -6.08 -4.37 -28.24
C SER A 369 -4.57 -4.40 -28.02
N GLY A 370 -3.84 -5.24 -28.77
CA GLY A 370 -2.40 -5.43 -28.59
C GLY A 370 -2.04 -6.19 -27.30
N GLY A 371 -0.78 -6.11 -26.89
CA GLY A 371 -0.26 -6.70 -25.65
C GLY A 371 -0.29 -8.24 -25.59
N ARG A 372 0.05 -8.77 -24.39
CA ARG A 372 0.02 -10.21 -24.05
C ARG A 372 -1.36 -10.82 -24.31
N GLU A 373 -1.40 -12.12 -24.57
CA GLU A 373 -2.65 -12.84 -24.84
C GLU A 373 -3.53 -12.95 -23.60
N MET A 374 -2.95 -13.35 -22.47
CA MET A 374 -3.64 -13.50 -21.18
C MET A 374 -3.53 -12.21 -20.34
N PRO A 375 -4.60 -11.82 -19.60
CA PRO A 375 -4.54 -10.70 -18.67
C PRO A 375 -3.75 -11.04 -17.39
N ARG A 376 -3.21 -10.02 -16.70
CA ARG A 376 -2.56 -10.14 -15.39
C ARG A 376 -3.51 -10.73 -14.33
N ASP A 377 -4.80 -10.38 -14.40
CA ASP A 377 -5.84 -10.85 -13.49
C ASP A 377 -7.15 -11.17 -14.24
N GLY A 378 -7.99 -12.02 -13.64
CA GLY A 378 -9.24 -12.52 -14.21
C GLY A 378 -9.07 -13.62 -15.26
N SER A 379 -10.15 -13.92 -15.96
CA SER A 379 -10.21 -14.84 -17.09
C SER A 379 -10.24 -14.08 -18.41
N LEU A 380 -9.58 -14.61 -19.44
CA LEU A 380 -9.53 -13.99 -20.76
C LEU A 380 -10.92 -14.05 -21.44
N LEU A 381 -11.43 -12.87 -21.81
CA LEU A 381 -12.42 -12.71 -22.86
C LEU A 381 -11.74 -12.15 -24.10
N SER A 382 -11.89 -12.80 -25.25
CA SER A 382 -11.36 -12.30 -26.53
C SER A 382 -12.41 -12.39 -27.64
N PHE A 383 -12.49 -11.36 -28.49
CA PHE A 383 -13.29 -11.35 -29.71
C PHE A 383 -12.64 -10.45 -30.77
N ARG A 384 -12.37 -11.02 -31.95
CA ARG A 384 -11.57 -10.34 -33.00
C ARG A 384 -10.21 -9.90 -32.44
N THR A 385 -9.92 -8.59 -32.46
CA THR A 385 -8.70 -7.97 -31.90
C THR A 385 -8.89 -7.45 -30.47
N CYS A 386 -10.10 -7.54 -29.92
CA CYS A 386 -10.47 -7.01 -28.62
C CYS A 386 -10.27 -8.08 -27.53
N LYS A 387 -9.62 -7.71 -26.44
CA LYS A 387 -9.43 -8.52 -25.23
C LYS A 387 -10.03 -7.80 -24.03
N GLY A 388 -10.42 -8.54 -23.01
CA GLY A 388 -10.80 -8.03 -21.68
C GLY A 388 -10.63 -9.13 -20.64
N SER A 389 -10.66 -8.76 -19.37
CA SER A 389 -10.74 -9.71 -18.24
C SER A 389 -12.18 -9.79 -17.73
N PHE A 390 -12.54 -10.91 -17.10
CA PHE A 390 -13.74 -11.02 -16.25
C PHE A 390 -13.38 -11.76 -14.95
N PRO A 391 -14.09 -11.53 -13.82
CA PRO A 391 -13.73 -12.10 -12.53
C PRO A 391 -13.82 -13.64 -12.54
N ARG A 392 -12.91 -14.29 -11.82
CA ARG A 392 -12.88 -15.76 -11.68
C ARG A 392 -13.95 -16.26 -10.68
N SER A 393 -14.19 -15.49 -9.62
CA SER A 393 -15.28 -15.61 -8.66
C SER A 393 -15.44 -14.27 -7.93
N GLY A 394 -16.52 -14.08 -7.17
CA GLY A 394 -16.72 -12.85 -6.38
C GLY A 394 -17.35 -11.67 -7.14
N GLU A 395 -17.70 -10.62 -6.39
CA GLU A 395 -18.68 -9.62 -6.85
C GLU A 395 -18.08 -8.48 -7.69
N ASP A 396 -16.85 -8.07 -7.40
CA ASP A 396 -16.14 -6.98 -8.09
C ASP A 396 -15.38 -7.48 -9.32
N ASP A 397 -15.53 -6.77 -10.43
CA ASP A 397 -14.95 -7.13 -11.73
C ASP A 397 -13.69 -6.29 -11.99
N PRO A 398 -12.47 -6.88 -11.96
CA PRO A 398 -11.21 -6.14 -12.13
C PRO A 398 -11.01 -5.62 -13.55
N GLY A 399 -11.86 -6.01 -14.50
CA GLY A 399 -11.90 -5.48 -15.87
C GLY A 399 -12.95 -4.39 -16.07
N MET A 400 -13.34 -3.65 -15.04
CA MET A 400 -14.13 -2.41 -15.15
C MET A 400 -13.21 -1.20 -15.31
N ILE A 401 -13.68 -0.17 -16.02
CA ILE A 401 -12.94 1.09 -16.15
C ILE A 401 -12.97 1.83 -14.82
N LEU A 402 -11.81 2.14 -14.26
CA LEU A 402 -11.69 2.82 -12.96
C LEU A 402 -12.43 4.17 -12.92
N ASP A 403 -13.04 4.48 -11.77
CA ASP A 403 -13.58 5.81 -11.48
C ASP A 403 -12.47 6.89 -11.60
N GLY A 404 -12.87 8.13 -11.92
CA GLY A 404 -11.96 9.23 -12.23
C GLY A 404 -11.38 9.21 -13.66
N THR A 405 -11.43 8.08 -14.37
CA THR A 405 -10.95 7.97 -15.77
C THR A 405 -11.70 8.94 -16.69
N LYS A 406 -10.97 9.72 -17.51
CA LYS A 406 -11.56 10.67 -18.49
C LYS A 406 -12.43 9.96 -19.52
N CYS A 407 -13.73 10.29 -19.56
CA CYS A 407 -14.69 9.74 -20.53
C CYS A 407 -15.10 10.76 -21.61
N GLY A 408 -14.82 12.04 -21.40
CA GLY A 408 -14.99 13.11 -22.38
C GLY A 408 -14.32 14.41 -21.92
N ASN A 409 -14.50 15.49 -22.67
CA ASN A 409 -13.97 16.80 -22.27
C ASN A 409 -14.74 17.31 -21.04
N GLY A 410 -14.03 17.54 -19.93
CA GLY A 410 -14.64 17.92 -18.66
C GLY A 410 -15.40 16.79 -17.95
N MET A 411 -15.32 15.55 -18.44
CA MET A 411 -16.13 14.43 -17.95
C MET A 411 -15.30 13.21 -17.56
N VAL A 412 -15.70 12.56 -16.46
CA VAL A 412 -15.04 11.39 -15.87
C VAL A 412 -16.03 10.27 -15.58
N CYS A 413 -15.50 9.06 -15.46
CA CYS A 413 -16.26 7.92 -14.99
C CYS A 413 -16.52 8.00 -13.49
N SER A 414 -17.76 7.78 -13.07
CA SER A 414 -18.12 7.47 -11.69
C SER A 414 -19.22 6.43 -11.64
N ARG A 415 -18.97 5.29 -10.98
CA ARG A 415 -19.91 4.17 -10.78
C ARG A 415 -20.60 3.74 -12.09
N GLY A 416 -19.81 3.62 -13.15
CA GLY A 416 -20.26 3.21 -14.48
C GLY A 416 -20.99 4.29 -15.30
N GLU A 417 -21.04 5.55 -14.87
CA GLU A 417 -21.59 6.65 -15.66
C GLU A 417 -20.52 7.68 -16.04
N CYS A 418 -20.65 8.26 -17.24
CA CYS A 418 -19.89 9.42 -17.67
C CYS A 418 -20.60 10.69 -17.20
N VAL A 419 -19.97 11.41 -16.27
CA VAL A 419 -20.52 12.55 -15.52
C VAL A 419 -19.54 13.74 -15.55
N GLN A 420 -19.99 14.93 -15.16
CA GLN A 420 -19.11 16.10 -15.09
C GLN A 420 -18.04 15.91 -14.00
N ALA A 421 -16.79 16.24 -14.32
CA ALA A 421 -15.67 16.11 -13.38
C ALA A 421 -15.90 16.92 -12.09
N GLU A 422 -16.54 18.09 -12.19
CA GLU A 422 -16.82 18.95 -11.04
C GLU A 422 -17.81 18.32 -10.05
N GLU A 423 -18.81 17.57 -10.53
CA GLU A 423 -19.81 16.92 -9.66
C GLU A 423 -19.18 15.84 -8.76
N VAL A 424 -18.13 15.19 -9.27
CA VAL A 424 -17.37 14.12 -8.62
C VAL A 424 -16.28 14.68 -7.71
N PHE A 425 -15.43 15.58 -8.24
CA PHE A 425 -14.23 16.04 -7.53
C PHE A 425 -14.45 17.24 -6.63
N ARG A 426 -15.41 18.12 -6.96
CA ARG A 426 -15.81 19.32 -6.18
C ARG A 426 -14.64 20.24 -5.81
N SER A 427 -13.66 20.32 -6.70
CA SER A 427 -12.36 20.95 -6.49
C SER A 427 -12.23 22.33 -7.15
N THR A 428 -13.31 22.86 -7.77
CA THR A 428 -13.28 24.16 -8.45
C THR A 428 -12.67 25.27 -7.59
N ASN A 429 -11.77 26.02 -8.21
CA ASN A 429 -11.04 27.14 -7.63
C ASN A 429 -10.24 26.80 -6.35
N CYS A 430 -9.89 25.54 -6.08
CA CYS A 430 -9.09 25.22 -4.90
C CYS A 430 -7.69 25.85 -4.96
N SER A 431 -6.90 25.59 -6.02
CA SER A 431 -5.58 26.20 -6.18
C SER A 431 -5.61 27.73 -6.25
N ALA A 432 -6.73 28.33 -6.71
CA ALA A 432 -6.91 29.78 -6.75
C ALA A 432 -7.11 30.42 -5.35
N LYS A 433 -7.31 29.62 -4.29
CA LYS A 433 -7.32 30.06 -2.89
C LYS A 433 -5.95 29.97 -2.23
N CYS A 434 -5.00 29.26 -2.85
CA CYS A 434 -3.64 29.14 -2.34
C CYS A 434 -2.84 30.41 -2.66
N SER A 435 -2.08 30.88 -1.68
CA SER A 435 -1.28 32.10 -1.75
C SER A 435 0.22 31.78 -1.88
N GLY A 436 1.00 32.70 -2.41
CA GLY A 436 2.43 32.47 -2.66
C GLY A 436 2.64 31.34 -3.68
N HIS A 437 3.69 30.55 -3.47
CA HIS A 437 3.99 29.37 -4.29
C HIS A 437 3.39 28.10 -3.67
N ALA A 438 2.06 28.07 -3.57
CA ALA A 438 1.32 26.95 -2.99
C ALA A 438 0.28 26.38 -3.95
N VAL A 439 0.11 25.06 -3.91
CA VAL A 439 -0.83 24.26 -4.70
C VAL A 439 -1.85 23.58 -3.81
N CYS A 440 -3.04 23.33 -4.36
CA CYS A 440 -4.08 22.61 -3.65
C CYS A 440 -3.87 21.09 -3.70
N ASP A 441 -3.91 20.47 -2.54
CA ASP A 441 -3.87 19.03 -2.34
C ASP A 441 -5.28 18.38 -2.36
N HIS A 442 -5.30 17.06 -2.24
CA HIS A 442 -6.52 16.25 -2.19
C HIS A 442 -7.43 16.47 -0.97
N GLU A 443 -6.91 17.07 0.12
CA GLU A 443 -7.69 17.45 1.31
C GLU A 443 -8.33 18.85 1.16
N LEU A 444 -8.16 19.49 -0.01
CA LEU A 444 -8.52 20.87 -0.30
C LEU A 444 -7.75 21.89 0.56
N GLN A 445 -6.55 21.53 1.01
CA GLN A 445 -5.61 22.39 1.71
C GLN A 445 -4.50 22.87 0.76
N CYS A 446 -3.70 23.83 1.20
CA CYS A 446 -2.60 24.39 0.40
C CYS A 446 -1.25 23.89 0.93
N GLN A 447 -0.44 23.34 0.04
CA GLN A 447 0.91 22.86 0.27
C GLN A 447 1.89 23.64 -0.61
N CYS A 448 3.08 23.96 -0.12
CA CYS A 448 4.06 24.65 -0.95
C CYS A 448 4.48 23.81 -2.15
N GLU A 449 4.85 24.47 -3.25
CA GLU A 449 5.53 23.80 -4.37
C GLU A 449 6.97 23.46 -4.00
N GLU A 450 7.57 22.50 -4.71
CA GLU A 450 8.97 22.13 -4.52
C GLU A 450 9.89 23.36 -4.73
N GLY A 451 10.87 23.54 -3.83
CA GLY A 451 11.74 24.72 -3.80
C GLY A 451 11.21 25.90 -2.99
N TRP A 452 10.05 25.76 -2.33
CA TRP A 452 9.47 26.76 -1.42
C TRP A 452 9.23 26.19 -0.01
N ALA A 453 9.42 27.03 1.01
CA ALA A 453 9.36 26.61 2.41
C ALA A 453 8.00 26.93 3.07
N PRO A 454 7.40 25.98 3.84
CA PRO A 454 6.24 26.26 4.67
C PRO A 454 6.58 27.21 5.84
N PRO A 455 5.59 27.93 6.40
CA PRO A 455 4.15 27.75 6.18
C PRO A 455 3.54 28.60 5.05
N ASN A 456 4.15 29.71 4.65
CA ASN A 456 3.52 30.67 3.74
C ASN A 456 3.92 30.51 2.26
N CYS A 457 4.95 29.71 1.97
CA CYS A 457 5.45 29.46 0.61
C CYS A 457 5.98 30.73 -0.11
N ASP A 458 6.40 31.75 0.65
CA ASP A 458 6.97 33.01 0.14
C ASP A 458 8.52 32.98 0.05
N SER A 459 9.17 32.07 0.78
CA SER A 459 10.63 31.96 0.84
C SER A 459 11.11 30.74 0.07
N SER A 460 12.00 30.95 -0.91
CA SER A 460 12.63 29.85 -1.64
C SER A 460 13.56 29.05 -0.71
N SER A 461 13.31 27.75 -0.59
CA SER A 461 14.26 26.81 0.01
C SER A 461 15.34 26.49 -1.02
N ALA A 462 16.41 27.30 -1.02
CA ALA A 462 17.53 27.17 -1.95
C ALA A 462 18.41 25.92 -1.68
N LEU A 463 17.82 24.75 -1.87
CA LEU A 463 18.42 23.42 -2.00
C LEU A 463 17.75 22.68 -3.18
N THR A 464 17.55 23.40 -4.29
CA THR A 464 17.23 22.76 -5.58
C THR A 464 18.34 21.77 -5.91
N SER A 465 18.03 20.48 -5.97
CA SER A 465 18.85 19.51 -6.68
C SER A 465 18.92 19.97 -8.14
N LYS A 466 20.11 20.38 -8.59
CA LYS A 466 20.27 20.92 -9.95
C LYS A 466 20.18 19.80 -10.98
N CYS A 467 18.99 19.44 -11.47
CA CYS A 467 18.76 18.99 -12.85
C CYS A 467 17.29 18.72 -13.19
N HIS A 468 16.50 19.72 -13.61
CA HIS A 468 15.30 19.52 -14.43
C HIS A 468 14.95 20.75 -15.32
N THR A 469 15.87 21.13 -16.20
CA THR A 469 15.58 22.02 -17.36
C THR A 469 16.52 21.67 -18.52
N LEU A 470 15.98 21.48 -19.73
CA LEU A 470 16.73 21.05 -20.92
C LEU A 470 17.92 21.96 -21.29
N GLU A 471 17.87 23.25 -20.94
CA GLU A 471 18.84 24.27 -21.37
C GLU A 471 20.24 24.16 -20.73
N ARG A 472 20.46 23.26 -19.76
CA ARG A 472 21.75 23.18 -19.02
C ARG A 472 22.63 21.96 -19.27
N VAL A 473 22.22 21.03 -20.14
CA VAL A 473 23.06 19.87 -20.51
C VAL A 473 24.42 20.30 -21.08
N LEU A 474 24.49 21.42 -21.81
CA LEU A 474 25.77 21.93 -22.36
C LEU A 474 26.76 22.42 -21.29
N SER A 475 26.30 22.94 -20.14
CA SER A 475 27.21 23.48 -19.12
C SER A 475 27.92 22.40 -18.29
N CYS A 476 27.35 21.18 -18.22
CA CYS A 476 27.94 20.05 -17.51
C CYS A 476 29.03 19.31 -18.32
N LEU A 477 29.20 19.64 -19.60
CA LEU A 477 30.21 19.01 -20.48
C LEU A 477 31.58 19.70 -20.46
N GLN A 478 31.74 20.85 -19.79
CA GLN A 478 33.00 21.61 -19.76
C GLN A 478 33.96 21.19 -18.61
N GLY A 479 33.82 19.97 -18.08
CA GLY A 479 34.51 19.52 -16.86
C GLY A 479 35.17 18.14 -16.92
N ILE A 480 35.44 17.59 -18.10
CA ILE A 480 36.11 16.28 -18.27
C ILE A 480 37.49 16.49 -18.92
N PRO A 481 38.60 16.01 -18.32
CA PRO A 481 39.91 16.05 -18.95
C PRO A 481 39.96 15.21 -20.24
N GLU A 482 40.81 15.60 -21.18
CA GLU A 482 41.07 14.82 -22.39
C GLU A 482 41.56 13.40 -22.02
N HIS A 483 40.75 12.35 -22.29
CA HIS A 483 41.15 10.96 -22.63
C HIS A 483 39.99 9.94 -22.50
N PHE A 484 38.81 10.17 -23.09
CA PHE A 484 37.86 9.07 -23.36
C PHE A 484 37.09 9.28 -24.67
N SER A 485 37.29 8.36 -25.62
CA SER A 485 36.60 8.35 -26.92
C SER A 485 35.38 7.43 -26.85
N PHE A 486 34.17 7.97 -27.06
CA PHE A 486 32.98 7.18 -27.36
C PHE A 486 32.50 7.48 -28.78
N SER A 487 32.38 6.42 -29.59
CA SER A 487 31.84 6.49 -30.94
C SER A 487 30.32 6.54 -30.89
N ILE A 488 29.71 7.60 -31.43
CA ILE A 488 28.26 7.71 -31.60
C ILE A 488 27.93 7.51 -33.08
N SER A 489 27.43 6.33 -33.43
CA SER A 489 26.90 6.04 -34.76
C SER A 489 25.37 6.10 -34.78
N HIS A 490 24.84 6.98 -35.64
CA HIS A 490 23.46 7.02 -36.14
C HIS A 490 22.35 7.48 -35.18
N LEU A 491 22.05 8.78 -35.23
CA LEU A 491 20.66 9.25 -35.23
C LEU A 491 20.54 10.53 -36.05
N SER A 492 19.98 10.41 -37.26
CA SER A 492 19.65 11.58 -38.10
C SER A 492 18.32 12.15 -37.66
N VAL A 493 18.31 13.41 -37.21
CA VAL A 493 17.08 14.20 -37.00
C VAL A 493 17.09 15.36 -37.98
N THR A 494 16.34 15.21 -39.08
CA THR A 494 16.18 16.26 -40.09
C THR A 494 15.13 17.26 -39.63
N LEU A 495 15.57 18.41 -39.11
CA LEU A 495 14.72 19.58 -38.82
C LEU A 495 14.94 20.64 -39.91
N GLN A 496 14.12 20.60 -40.96
CA GLN A 496 14.20 21.54 -42.07
C GLN A 496 13.16 22.66 -41.88
N PHE A 497 13.60 23.79 -41.33
CA PHE A 497 12.78 25.01 -41.24
C PHE A 497 12.76 25.76 -42.59
N PHE A 498 11.57 26.24 -42.99
CA PHE A 498 11.37 27.11 -44.15
C PHE A 498 11.50 28.59 -43.77
N ARG A 499 12.36 29.31 -44.51
CA ARG A 499 12.54 30.79 -44.71
C ARG A 499 14.05 31.04 -44.83
N VAL A 500 14.57 31.76 -45.83
CA VAL A 500 13.96 32.68 -46.82
C VAL A 500 14.13 32.15 -48.23
#